data_AF-A0A975HNE6-F1
#
_entry.id   AF-A0A975HNE6-F1
#
_cell.length_a   1.000
_cell.length_b   1.000
_cell.length_c   1.000
_cell.angle_alpha   90.00
_cell.angle_beta   90.00
_cell.angle_gamma   90.00
#
_symmetry.space_group_name_H-M   'P 1'
#
loop_
_entity.id
_entity.type
_entity.pdbx_description
1 polymer ?
#
loop_
_entity_poly.entity_id
_entity_poly.type
_entity_poly.pdbx_seq_one_letter_code
_entity_poly.pdbx_strand_id
1 'polypeptide(L)'
;MLCIWDSSPLPNKPSNWHKKGYHASLDGHVRDLWHWKAIRTNDMMLADDNYFGAPITPRTGERRYTAGYQTDGKESGAYIMNWQWYKKDAIIPRRLPNPSTKYSTEEVLPWFGSTPYQTQHDTYPLGTTLPSVLYRSNRFEGDRADVRAHAQYADGRWHLEMARKNDTHSDKDVALKSGVCLWVAAFDGAQIAHTHHMQGIKLAYQGDKAL
;
A
#
# COMPACT_ATOMS: atom_id res chain seq x y z
N MET A 1 -8.73 3.62 15.19
CA MET A 1 -9.27 4.22 13.96
C MET A 1 -10.74 4.50 14.19
N LEU A 2 -11.16 5.77 14.16
CA LEU A 2 -12.59 6.08 14.24
C LEU A 2 -13.16 5.96 12.82
N CYS A 3 -13.68 4.77 12.49
CA CYS A 3 -14.54 4.61 11.31
C CYS A 3 -15.90 5.25 11.66
N ILE A 4 -16.08 6.52 11.32
CA ILE A 4 -17.40 7.14 11.39
C ILE A 4 -18.21 6.55 10.24
N TRP A 5 -19.21 5.73 10.56
CA TRP A 5 -20.11 5.08 9.60
C TRP A 5 -21.12 6.07 9.01
N ASP A 6 -20.61 7.14 8.39
CA ASP A 6 -21.35 8.10 7.59
C ASP A 6 -20.56 8.32 6.29
N SER A 7 -21.28 8.50 5.18
CA SER A 7 -20.70 8.87 3.89
C SER A 7 -20.03 10.25 3.91
N SER A 8 -20.43 11.16 4.80
CA SER A 8 -19.87 12.50 4.96
C SER A 8 -19.58 12.84 6.43
N PRO A 9 -18.62 12.15 7.07
CA PRO A 9 -18.45 12.19 8.52
C PRO A 9 -17.88 13.51 9.06
N LEU A 10 -17.45 14.42 8.17
CA LEU A 10 -17.01 15.77 8.54
C LEU A 10 -17.76 16.80 7.68
N PRO A 11 -18.24 17.91 8.28
CA PRO A 11 -18.81 19.02 7.54
C PRO A 11 -17.81 19.56 6.51
N ASN A 12 -18.30 19.97 5.34
CA ASN A 12 -17.51 20.60 4.28
C ASN A 12 -16.38 19.75 3.69
N LYS A 13 -16.46 18.42 3.81
CA LYS A 13 -15.53 17.48 3.17
C LYS A 13 -16.24 16.57 2.15
N PRO A 14 -15.60 16.19 1.04
CA PRO A 14 -16.23 15.36 0.01
C PRO A 14 -16.58 13.97 0.52
N SER A 15 -17.83 13.52 0.28
CA SER A 15 -18.26 12.20 0.70
C SER A 15 -17.35 11.09 0.18
N ASN A 16 -17.10 10.08 1.01
CA ASN A 16 -16.36 8.92 0.56
C ASN A 16 -17.24 8.09 -0.41
N TRP A 17 -16.71 7.82 -1.60
CA TRP A 17 -17.40 7.12 -2.67
C TRP A 17 -17.91 5.73 -2.30
N HIS A 18 -17.21 5.03 -1.41
CA HIS A 18 -17.62 3.71 -0.95
C HIS A 18 -18.53 3.75 0.28
N LYS A 19 -18.94 4.93 0.76
CA LYS A 19 -19.87 5.14 1.89
C LYS A 19 -19.47 4.45 3.21
N LYS A 20 -18.17 4.18 3.42
CA LYS A 20 -17.64 3.53 4.65
C LYS A 20 -16.84 4.49 5.55
N GLY A 21 -17.15 5.79 5.52
CA GLY A 21 -16.45 6.78 6.33
C GLY A 21 -15.07 7.19 5.83
N TYR A 22 -14.37 7.98 6.65
CA TYR A 22 -12.99 8.39 6.41
C TYR A 22 -12.00 7.55 7.21
N HIS A 23 -10.80 7.39 6.66
CA HIS A 23 -9.64 7.02 7.46
C HIS A 23 -8.88 8.30 7.80
N ALA A 24 -9.03 8.76 9.03
CA ALA A 24 -8.36 9.94 9.54
C ALA A 24 -8.20 9.85 11.05
N SER A 25 -7.23 10.58 11.57
CA SER A 25 -7.11 10.90 12.98
C SER A 25 -7.84 12.21 13.28
N LEU A 26 -8.77 12.18 14.21
CA LEU A 26 -9.51 13.37 14.67
C LEU A 26 -9.05 13.83 16.06
N ASP A 27 -8.19 13.05 16.72
CA ASP A 27 -7.68 13.33 18.06
C ASP A 27 -6.30 14.01 18.04
N GLY A 28 -5.81 14.39 16.86
CA GLY A 28 -4.51 15.04 16.69
C GLY A 28 -3.31 14.08 16.77
N HIS A 29 -3.53 12.80 17.01
CA HIS A 29 -2.44 11.82 17.08
C HIS A 29 -2.31 11.03 15.78
N VAL A 30 -1.08 10.90 15.28
CA VAL A 30 -0.80 10.07 14.12
C VAL A 30 -1.05 8.59 14.44
N ARG A 31 -1.60 7.85 13.49
CA ARG A 31 -1.59 6.39 13.49
C ARG A 31 -0.71 5.91 12.36
N ASP A 32 0.40 5.30 12.74
CA ASP A 32 1.35 4.65 11.84
C ASP A 32 0.68 3.43 11.14
N LEU A 33 0.92 3.25 9.85
CA LEU A 33 0.27 2.24 8.99
C LEU A 33 1.21 1.65 7.93
N TRP A 34 1.66 0.44 8.22
CA TRP A 34 2.47 -0.34 7.30
C TRP A 34 1.62 -1.24 6.40
N HIS A 35 1.94 -1.27 5.10
CA HIS A 35 1.17 -2.05 4.14
C HIS A 35 2.06 -2.87 3.21
N TRP A 36 2.30 -4.12 3.60
CA TRP A 36 2.93 -5.13 2.75
C TRP A 36 1.96 -5.68 1.71
N LYS A 37 2.42 -5.84 0.47
CA LYS A 37 1.62 -6.35 -0.65
C LYS A 37 2.44 -7.39 -1.40
N ALA A 38 1.96 -8.64 -1.42
CA ALA A 38 2.64 -9.78 -2.04
C ALA A 38 3.29 -9.44 -3.40
N ILE A 39 2.51 -8.88 -4.33
CA ILE A 39 3.01 -8.58 -5.69
C ILE A 39 3.79 -7.27 -5.77
N ARG A 40 3.53 -6.29 -4.88
CA ARG A 40 4.02 -4.91 -5.10
C ARG A 40 5.22 -4.52 -4.27
N THR A 41 5.41 -5.18 -3.13
CA THR A 41 6.46 -4.78 -2.17
C THR A 41 7.29 -5.95 -1.67
N ASN A 42 6.85 -7.20 -1.86
CA ASN A 42 7.59 -8.37 -1.36
C ASN A 42 8.99 -8.47 -1.96
N ASP A 43 9.10 -8.38 -3.28
CA ASP A 43 10.38 -8.41 -4.00
C ASP A 43 11.25 -7.16 -3.74
N MET A 44 10.67 -6.10 -3.17
CA MET A 44 11.42 -4.92 -2.72
C MET A 44 11.99 -5.09 -1.30
N MET A 45 11.62 -6.17 -0.59
CA MET A 45 11.90 -6.40 0.83
C MET A 45 11.44 -5.24 1.73
N LEU A 46 10.28 -4.67 1.41
CA LEU A 46 9.70 -3.49 2.06
C LEU A 46 8.19 -3.65 2.27
N ALA A 47 7.65 -2.87 3.19
CA ALA A 47 6.23 -2.51 3.21
C ALA A 47 6.08 -1.02 2.89
N ASP A 48 4.96 -0.63 2.28
CA ASP A 48 4.66 0.80 2.12
C ASP A 48 4.44 1.41 3.52
N ASP A 49 5.25 2.41 3.88
CA ASP A 49 5.02 3.21 5.09
C ASP A 49 4.04 4.36 4.82
N ASN A 50 3.03 4.46 5.68
CA ASN A 50 1.91 5.37 5.53
C ASN A 50 1.39 5.72 6.93
N TYR A 51 0.47 6.67 6.97
CA TYR A 51 -0.15 7.06 8.22
C TYR A 51 -1.59 7.52 8.04
N PHE A 52 -2.32 7.51 9.15
CA PHE A 52 -3.55 8.27 9.31
C PHE A 52 -3.26 9.51 10.17
N GLY A 53 -3.25 10.66 9.54
CA GLY A 53 -3.15 11.97 10.17
C GLY A 53 -4.48 12.72 10.18
N ALA A 54 -4.42 14.02 10.45
CA ALA A 54 -5.59 14.91 10.35
C ALA A 54 -6.16 14.93 8.91
N PRO A 55 -7.48 15.12 8.74
CA PRO A 55 -8.09 15.22 7.41
C PRO A 55 -7.49 16.37 6.60
N ILE A 56 -6.96 16.08 5.41
CA ILE A 56 -6.36 17.10 4.55
C ILE A 56 -7.42 18.00 3.89
N THR A 57 -6.98 19.12 3.34
CA THR A 57 -7.79 19.92 2.43
C THR A 57 -7.99 19.16 1.11
N PRO A 58 -9.23 18.98 0.64
CA PRO A 58 -9.49 18.37 -0.67
C PRO A 58 -8.78 19.15 -1.77
N ARG A 59 -8.14 18.45 -2.70
CA ARG A 59 -7.50 19.06 -3.86
C ARG A 59 -8.44 19.00 -5.06
N THR A 60 -8.63 20.13 -5.72
CA THR A 60 -9.45 20.22 -6.94
C THR A 60 -8.87 19.30 -8.02
N GLY A 61 -9.74 18.50 -8.66
CA GLY A 61 -9.35 17.60 -9.74
C GLY A 61 -8.85 16.21 -9.31
N GLU A 62 -8.63 15.98 -8.02
CA GLU A 62 -8.35 14.61 -7.55
C GLU A 62 -9.63 13.77 -7.59
N ARG A 63 -9.53 12.56 -8.18
CA ARG A 63 -10.63 11.58 -8.15
C ARG A 63 -11.06 11.37 -6.70
N ARG A 64 -10.16 10.88 -5.85
CA ARG A 64 -10.48 10.37 -4.52
C ARG A 64 -10.03 11.35 -3.44
N TYR A 65 -10.92 11.69 -2.51
CA TYR A 65 -10.54 12.30 -1.24
C TYR A 65 -10.04 11.22 -0.27
N THR A 66 -8.77 11.28 0.14
CA THR A 66 -8.16 10.28 1.05
C THR A 66 -8.34 10.60 2.53
N ALA A 67 -8.91 11.78 2.85
CA ALA A 67 -9.05 12.29 4.21
C ALA A 67 -7.71 12.37 4.95
N GLY A 68 -7.48 11.54 5.97
CA GLY A 68 -6.23 11.51 6.73
C GLY A 68 -5.26 10.42 6.28
N TYR A 69 -5.66 9.55 5.35
CA TYR A 69 -4.78 8.51 4.80
C TYR A 69 -3.77 9.10 3.83
N GLN A 70 -2.50 9.06 4.20
CA GLN A 70 -1.39 9.62 3.43
C GLN A 70 -0.22 8.64 3.42
N THR A 71 0.57 8.69 2.35
CA THR A 71 1.85 7.99 2.30
C THR A 71 2.92 8.87 2.93
N ASP A 72 3.93 8.24 3.51
CA ASP A 72 5.11 8.97 3.98
C ASP A 72 5.90 9.60 2.85
N GLY A 73 6.79 10.52 3.24
CA GLY A 73 7.70 11.18 2.32
C GLY A 73 8.54 10.14 1.59
N LYS A 74 8.69 10.29 0.28
CA LYS A 74 9.63 9.47 -0.49
C LYS A 74 10.59 10.35 -1.28
N GLU A 75 11.81 9.88 -1.39
CA GLU A 75 12.85 10.53 -2.18
C GLU A 75 12.90 9.95 -3.60
N SER A 76 12.70 8.64 -3.74
CA SER A 76 12.82 7.97 -5.04
C SER A 76 11.96 6.71 -5.18
N GLY A 77 11.88 6.21 -6.42
CA GLY A 77 11.39 4.87 -6.74
C GLY A 77 9.88 4.65 -6.71
N ALA A 78 9.52 3.48 -6.17
CA ALA A 78 8.20 2.85 -6.16
C ALA A 78 7.75 2.24 -7.50
N TYR A 79 6.80 1.33 -7.38
CA TYR A 79 6.07 0.75 -8.49
C TYR A 79 4.98 1.71 -9.01
N ILE A 80 4.58 1.51 -10.26
CA ILE A 80 3.35 2.10 -10.81
C ILE A 80 2.49 0.99 -11.42
N MET A 81 1.24 1.28 -11.71
CA MET A 81 0.40 0.33 -12.43
C MET A 81 0.71 0.37 -13.92
N ASN A 82 0.79 -0.79 -14.55
CA ASN A 82 1.10 -0.93 -15.98
C ASN A 82 -0.13 -0.65 -16.87
N TRP A 83 -0.90 0.40 -16.56
CA TRP A 83 -1.98 0.88 -17.41
C TRP A 83 -2.06 2.40 -17.40
N GLN A 84 -2.43 2.96 -18.55
CA GLN A 84 -2.69 4.40 -18.67
C GLN A 84 -3.98 4.76 -17.95
N TRP A 85 -5.06 4.03 -18.30
CA TRP A 85 -6.37 4.14 -17.71
C TRP A 85 -6.97 2.75 -17.53
N TYR A 86 -7.52 2.50 -16.35
CA TYR A 86 -8.29 1.28 -16.11
C TYR A 86 -9.74 1.53 -16.52
N LYS A 87 -10.19 0.85 -17.58
CA LYS A 87 -11.62 0.69 -17.88
C LYS A 87 -11.95 -0.79 -17.78
N LYS A 88 -13.16 -1.09 -17.31
CA LYS A 88 -13.62 -2.48 -17.09
C LYS A 88 -13.45 -3.34 -18.35
N ASP A 89 -13.72 -2.76 -19.51
CA ASP A 89 -13.76 -3.49 -20.79
C ASP A 89 -12.52 -3.24 -21.67
N ALA A 90 -11.62 -2.34 -21.26
CA ALA A 90 -10.43 -2.00 -22.03
C ALA A 90 -9.33 -1.41 -21.16
N ILE A 91 -8.11 -1.92 -21.30
CA ILE A 91 -6.92 -1.41 -20.62
C ILE A 91 -5.85 -1.19 -21.68
N ILE A 92 -5.30 0.02 -21.73
CA ILE A 92 -4.11 0.31 -22.53
C ILE A 92 -2.90 0.22 -21.60
N PRO A 93 -1.97 -0.73 -21.82
CA PRO A 93 -0.81 -0.86 -20.95
C PRO A 93 0.14 0.33 -21.12
N ARG A 94 0.98 0.58 -20.12
CA ARG A 94 2.05 1.58 -20.26
C ARG A 94 3.24 1.00 -21.01
N ARG A 95 3.52 -0.28 -20.78
CA ARG A 95 4.66 -1.01 -21.33
C ARG A 95 4.27 -2.44 -21.69
N LEU A 96 4.89 -2.95 -22.75
CA LEU A 96 4.79 -4.34 -23.15
C LEU A 96 6.05 -5.08 -22.66
N PRO A 97 5.91 -6.33 -22.20
CA PRO A 97 7.05 -7.18 -21.94
C PRO A 97 7.84 -7.49 -23.24
N ASN A 98 8.97 -8.18 -23.11
CA ASN A 98 9.57 -8.84 -24.26
C ASN A 98 8.68 -10.04 -24.66
N PRO A 99 8.27 -10.19 -25.93
CA PRO A 99 7.41 -11.29 -26.37
C PRO A 99 7.96 -12.70 -26.08
N SER A 100 9.29 -12.85 -25.95
CA SER A 100 9.92 -14.13 -25.59
C SER A 100 9.91 -14.42 -24.09
N THR A 101 9.64 -13.42 -23.24
CA THR A 101 9.56 -13.57 -21.79
C THR A 101 8.14 -13.92 -21.39
N LYS A 102 7.97 -15.12 -20.85
CA LYS A 102 6.71 -15.52 -20.22
C LYS A 102 6.71 -15.02 -18.79
N TYR A 103 5.66 -14.28 -18.43
CA TYR A 103 5.40 -13.86 -17.07
C TYR A 103 4.24 -14.71 -16.52
N SER A 104 4.40 -15.17 -15.29
CA SER A 104 3.31 -15.69 -14.46
C SER A 104 2.38 -14.57 -14.00
N THR A 105 1.22 -14.95 -13.47
CA THR A 105 0.23 -14.01 -12.91
C THR A 105 0.71 -13.29 -11.65
N GLU A 106 1.81 -13.74 -11.06
CA GLU A 106 2.34 -13.27 -9.77
C GLU A 106 3.61 -12.42 -9.93
N GLU A 107 4.02 -12.15 -11.17
CA GLU A 107 5.23 -11.38 -11.43
C GLU A 107 4.95 -9.91 -11.73
N VAL A 108 5.95 -9.10 -11.47
CA VAL A 108 6.00 -7.69 -11.82
C VAL A 108 6.70 -7.50 -13.16
N LEU A 109 6.36 -6.43 -13.88
CA LEU A 109 7.11 -6.02 -15.07
C LEU A 109 8.32 -5.18 -14.65
N PRO A 110 9.56 -5.59 -14.93
CA PRO A 110 10.72 -4.71 -14.77
C PRO A 110 10.72 -3.60 -15.83
N TRP A 111 11.01 -2.36 -15.43
CA TRP A 111 11.07 -1.23 -16.36
C TRP A 111 12.08 -1.43 -17.50
N PHE A 112 13.28 -1.91 -17.16
CA PHE A 112 14.36 -2.15 -18.13
C PHE A 112 14.20 -3.44 -18.94
N GLY A 113 13.31 -4.35 -18.52
CA GLY A 113 12.97 -5.58 -19.26
C GLY A 113 11.70 -5.46 -20.11
N SER A 114 11.23 -4.24 -20.35
CA SER A 114 9.99 -3.94 -21.08
C SER A 114 10.18 -2.76 -22.01
N THR A 115 9.27 -2.56 -22.96
CA THR A 115 9.28 -1.43 -23.91
C THR A 115 8.02 -0.58 -23.74
N PRO A 116 8.07 0.74 -24.00
CA PRO A 116 6.86 1.57 -24.03
C PRO A 116 5.81 0.98 -24.97
N TYR A 117 4.54 0.98 -24.55
CA TYR A 117 3.46 0.48 -25.39
C TYR A 117 3.36 1.29 -26.69
N GLN A 118 3.32 0.59 -27.81
CA GLN A 118 3.01 1.11 -29.13
C GLN A 118 2.10 0.09 -29.81
N THR A 119 1.01 0.55 -30.43
CA THR A 119 0.02 -0.34 -31.06
C THR A 119 0.65 -1.32 -32.06
N GLN A 120 1.66 -0.89 -32.81
CA GLN A 120 2.38 -1.73 -33.78
C GLN A 120 3.21 -2.87 -33.16
N HIS A 121 3.51 -2.80 -31.87
CA HIS A 121 4.25 -3.84 -31.13
C HIS A 121 3.32 -4.75 -30.32
N ASP A 122 2.01 -4.48 -30.32
CA ASP A 122 1.03 -5.31 -29.63
C ASP A 122 0.63 -6.50 -30.52
N THR A 123 1.56 -7.43 -30.68
CA THR A 123 1.37 -8.67 -31.45
C THR A 123 1.03 -9.87 -30.56
N TYR A 124 0.63 -9.60 -29.31
CA TYR A 124 0.33 -10.62 -28.33
C TYR A 124 -0.97 -11.36 -28.69
N PRO A 125 -1.00 -12.70 -28.55
CA PRO A 125 -2.24 -13.46 -28.73
C PRO A 125 -3.33 -12.98 -27.78
N LEU A 126 -4.59 -13.00 -28.24
CA LEU A 126 -5.74 -12.76 -27.37
C LEU A 126 -5.73 -13.73 -26.19
N GLY A 127 -6.00 -13.22 -25.00
CA GLY A 127 -5.91 -13.97 -23.74
C GLY A 127 -4.53 -13.96 -23.09
N THR A 128 -3.52 -13.31 -23.69
CA THR A 128 -2.22 -13.10 -23.03
C THR A 128 -2.40 -12.34 -21.71
N THR A 129 -1.84 -12.89 -20.64
CA THR A 129 -1.76 -12.22 -19.34
C THR A 129 -0.52 -11.32 -19.29
N LEU A 130 -0.72 -10.06 -18.90
CA LEU A 130 0.36 -9.09 -18.74
C LEU A 130 0.52 -8.70 -17.27
N PRO A 131 1.75 -8.54 -16.76
CA PRO A 131 1.96 -8.02 -15.43
C PRO A 131 1.33 -6.64 -15.26
N SER A 132 0.59 -6.51 -14.17
CA SER A 132 -0.24 -5.35 -13.87
C SER A 132 0.54 -4.27 -13.10
N VAL A 133 1.68 -4.65 -12.51
CA VAL A 133 2.57 -3.82 -11.71
C VAL A 133 3.88 -3.62 -12.49
N LEU A 134 4.37 -2.38 -12.51
CA LEU A 134 5.60 -1.99 -13.19
C LEU A 134 6.61 -1.45 -12.17
N TYR A 135 7.72 -2.14 -12.01
CA TYR A 135 8.83 -1.74 -11.16
C TYR A 135 9.74 -0.77 -11.91
N ARG A 136 9.69 0.52 -11.52
CA ARG A 136 10.60 1.56 -12.04
C ARG A 136 11.97 1.53 -11.36
N SER A 137 12.00 1.01 -10.14
CA SER A 137 13.18 0.78 -9.32
C SER A 137 12.97 -0.50 -8.52
N ASN A 138 14.05 -1.03 -7.95
CA ASN A 138 14.04 -2.19 -7.07
C ASN A 138 13.50 -1.90 -5.66
N ARG A 139 13.43 -0.63 -5.25
CA ARG A 139 12.88 -0.19 -3.95
C ARG A 139 12.43 1.27 -3.98
N PHE A 140 11.68 1.70 -2.97
CA PHE A 140 11.51 3.13 -2.65
C PHE A 140 12.54 3.56 -1.58
N GLU A 141 12.75 4.87 -1.45
CA GLU A 141 13.73 5.49 -0.53
C GLU A 141 13.10 6.68 0.20
N GLY A 142 13.73 7.08 1.31
CA GLY A 142 13.22 8.06 2.27
C GLY A 142 12.39 7.42 3.38
N ASP A 143 11.69 8.26 4.15
CA ASP A 143 10.78 7.92 5.26
C ASP A 143 9.87 6.72 4.93
N ARG A 144 9.27 6.74 3.73
CA ARG A 144 8.40 5.66 3.23
C ARG A 144 9.03 4.27 3.18
N ALA A 145 10.36 4.16 3.23
CA ALA A 145 11.13 2.93 3.12
C ALA A 145 11.65 2.39 4.46
N ASP A 146 11.23 2.96 5.60
CA ASP A 146 11.75 2.58 6.92
C ASP A 146 11.29 1.19 7.40
N VAL A 147 10.20 0.66 6.82
CA VAL A 147 9.66 -0.66 7.16
C VAL A 147 10.17 -1.73 6.20
N ARG A 148 11.07 -2.58 6.71
CA ARG A 148 11.46 -3.83 6.05
C ARG A 148 10.36 -4.86 6.20
N ALA A 149 10.08 -5.58 5.12
CA ALA A 149 9.13 -6.68 5.16
C ALA A 149 9.42 -7.69 4.07
N HIS A 150 9.27 -8.97 4.39
CA HIS A 150 9.36 -10.04 3.41
C HIS A 150 8.47 -11.20 3.86
N ALA A 151 7.81 -11.84 2.91
CA ALA A 151 7.02 -13.02 3.17
C ALA A 151 7.31 -14.13 2.18
N GLN A 152 7.11 -15.35 2.66
CA GLN A 152 7.14 -16.57 1.86
C GLN A 152 5.79 -17.27 1.97
N TYR A 153 5.30 -17.82 0.86
CA TYR A 153 4.13 -18.68 0.87
C TYR A 153 4.58 -20.13 0.93
N ALA A 154 4.20 -20.83 2.00
CA ALA A 154 4.51 -22.24 2.22
C ALA A 154 3.34 -22.91 2.96
N ASP A 155 3.06 -24.17 2.64
CA ASP A 155 2.04 -24.98 3.34
C ASP A 155 0.66 -24.32 3.49
N GLY A 156 0.25 -23.60 2.44
CA GLY A 156 -1.05 -22.93 2.40
C GLY A 156 -1.12 -21.62 3.18
N ARG A 157 0.03 -21.05 3.58
CA ARG A 157 0.09 -19.86 4.46
C ARG A 157 1.18 -18.89 4.03
N TRP A 158 0.91 -17.61 4.23
CA TRP A 158 1.94 -16.58 4.19
C TRP A 158 2.65 -16.48 5.54
N HIS A 159 3.97 -16.55 5.50
CA HIS A 159 4.87 -16.28 6.61
C HIS A 159 5.50 -14.90 6.39
N LEU A 160 4.91 -13.86 6.98
CA LEU A 160 5.36 -12.48 6.85
C LEU A 160 6.19 -12.06 8.06
N GLU A 161 7.40 -11.57 7.80
CA GLU A 161 8.23 -10.88 8.77
C GLU A 161 8.30 -9.39 8.43
N MET A 162 8.20 -8.55 9.45
CA MET A 162 8.32 -7.09 9.33
C MET A 162 9.26 -6.54 10.40
N ALA A 163 10.05 -5.54 10.04
CA ALA A 163 10.98 -4.89 10.95
C ALA A 163 11.09 -3.39 10.63
N ARG A 164 11.08 -2.57 11.69
CA ARG A 164 11.31 -1.12 11.65
C ARG A 164 12.16 -0.75 12.87
N LYS A 165 12.90 0.35 12.81
CA LYS A 165 13.50 0.93 14.02
C LYS A 165 12.42 1.24 15.05
N ASN A 166 12.74 1.12 16.34
CA ASN A 166 11.80 1.52 17.38
C ASN A 166 11.47 3.01 17.31
N ASP A 167 12.43 3.84 16.92
CA ASP A 167 12.25 5.26 16.67
C ASP A 167 12.94 5.63 15.35
N THR A 168 12.18 6.12 14.38
CA THR A 168 12.69 6.64 13.10
C THR A 168 12.93 8.14 13.16
N HIS A 169 12.45 8.81 14.21
CA HIS A 169 12.39 10.26 14.35
C HIS A 169 11.54 10.98 13.28
N SER A 170 10.71 10.24 12.54
CA SER A 170 9.70 10.80 11.65
C SER A 170 8.51 11.35 12.44
N ASP A 171 7.95 12.47 11.99
CA ASP A 171 6.71 13.01 12.56
C ASP A 171 5.45 12.28 12.05
N LYS A 172 5.63 11.33 11.12
CA LYS A 172 4.57 10.47 10.56
C LYS A 172 4.50 9.11 11.23
N ASP A 173 5.49 8.80 12.06
CA ASP A 173 5.60 7.51 12.69
C ASP A 173 5.26 7.54 14.17
N VAL A 174 4.83 6.39 14.69
CA VAL A 174 4.72 6.16 16.12
C VAL A 174 6.00 5.51 16.62
N ALA A 175 6.66 6.11 17.61
CA ALA A 175 7.77 5.46 18.30
C ALA A 175 7.29 4.20 19.02
N LEU A 176 7.85 3.05 18.65
CA LEU A 176 7.52 1.73 19.19
C LEU A 176 8.13 1.59 20.59
N LYS A 177 7.25 1.52 21.58
CA LYS A 177 7.59 1.36 23.00
C LYS A 177 6.53 0.52 23.69
N SER A 178 6.82 0.07 24.91
CA SER A 178 5.85 -0.68 25.70
C SER A 178 4.56 0.12 25.87
N GLY A 179 3.43 -0.55 25.64
CA GLY A 179 2.11 0.05 25.70
C GLY A 179 1.54 0.56 24.38
N VAL A 180 2.34 0.68 23.32
CA VAL A 180 1.81 0.92 21.96
C VAL A 180 0.94 -0.26 21.54
N CYS A 181 -0.21 0.03 20.94
CA CYS A 181 -1.11 -1.00 20.43
C CYS A 181 -0.94 -1.18 18.93
N LEU A 182 -0.83 -2.42 18.50
CA LEU A 182 -0.74 -2.86 17.11
C LEU A 182 -2.03 -3.58 16.69
N TRP A 183 -2.49 -3.31 15.47
CA TRP A 183 -3.57 -4.06 14.84
C TRP A 183 -3.07 -4.64 13.52
N VAL A 184 -3.49 -5.86 13.22
CA VAL A 184 -3.16 -6.54 11.98
C VAL A 184 -4.47 -6.83 11.22
N ALA A 185 -4.42 -6.62 9.91
CA ALA A 185 -5.52 -6.91 9.00
C ALA A 185 -4.98 -7.63 7.77
N ALA A 186 -5.67 -8.69 7.32
CA ALA A 186 -5.29 -9.45 6.14
C ALA A 186 -6.34 -9.28 5.04
N PHE A 187 -5.85 -9.10 3.81
CA PHE A 187 -6.63 -8.94 2.59
C PHE A 187 -6.28 -10.07 1.63
N ASP A 188 -7.28 -10.79 1.15
CA ASP A 188 -7.12 -11.85 0.15
C ASP A 188 -7.92 -11.49 -1.10
N GLY A 189 -7.24 -11.11 -2.19
CA GLY A 189 -7.87 -10.72 -3.45
C GLY A 189 -8.89 -9.58 -3.36
N ALA A 190 -8.98 -8.90 -2.21
CA ALA A 190 -10.07 -8.01 -1.87
C ALA A 190 -9.59 -6.60 -1.61
N GLN A 191 -10.31 -5.62 -2.14
CA GLN A 191 -10.01 -4.21 -1.92
C GLN A 191 -10.65 -3.66 -0.62
N ILE A 192 -11.79 -4.23 -0.22
CA ILE A 192 -12.65 -3.66 0.84
C ILE A 192 -13.07 -4.67 1.92
N ALA A 193 -13.05 -5.96 1.63
CA ALA A 193 -13.32 -7.02 2.60
C ALA A 193 -11.99 -7.53 3.14
N HIS A 194 -11.85 -7.57 4.46
CA HIS A 194 -10.61 -7.96 5.13
C HIS A 194 -10.92 -8.45 6.54
N THR A 195 -10.03 -9.30 7.05
CA THR A 195 -10.02 -9.63 8.48
C THR A 195 -9.28 -8.54 9.23
N HIS A 196 -9.58 -8.39 10.52
CA HIS A 196 -8.84 -7.49 11.41
C HIS A 196 -8.89 -8.03 12.83
N HIS A 197 -7.90 -7.66 13.64
CA HIS A 197 -7.99 -7.88 15.08
C HIS A 197 -9.05 -6.98 15.70
N MET A 198 -9.98 -7.56 16.48
CA MET A 198 -10.96 -6.77 17.24
C MET A 198 -10.31 -5.97 18.37
N GLN A 199 -9.25 -6.52 18.97
CA GLN A 199 -8.48 -5.88 20.04
C GLN A 199 -7.04 -5.67 19.61
N GLY A 200 -6.44 -4.58 20.07
CA GLY A 200 -5.03 -4.29 19.77
C GLY A 200 -4.10 -5.21 20.54
N ILE A 201 -3.03 -5.64 19.88
CA ILE A 201 -1.89 -6.29 20.54
C ILE A 201 -1.08 -5.19 21.20
N LYS A 202 -0.97 -5.21 22.53
CA LYS A 202 -0.16 -4.25 23.28
C LYS A 202 1.30 -4.72 23.27
N LEU A 203 2.20 -3.90 22.73
CA LEU A 203 3.64 -4.17 22.75
C LEU A 203 4.16 -4.15 24.19
N ALA A 204 5.06 -5.08 24.50
CA ALA A 204 5.77 -5.16 25.77
C ALA A 204 7.23 -5.52 25.49
N TYR A 205 8.13 -4.55 25.69
CA TYR A 205 9.56 -4.77 25.55
C TYR A 205 10.12 -5.32 26.87
N GLN A 206 11.06 -6.28 26.79
CA GLN A 206 11.73 -6.80 27.98
C GLN A 206 12.49 -5.67 28.69
N GLY A 207 12.19 -5.47 29.97
CA GLY A 207 12.83 -4.46 30.82
C GLY A 207 11.91 -3.31 31.24
N ASP A 208 10.83 -3.06 30.49
CA ASP A 208 9.79 -2.12 30.91
C ASP A 208 8.82 -2.84 31.84
N LYS A 209 8.87 -2.54 33.15
CA LYS A 209 7.85 -3.02 34.07
C LYS A 209 6.50 -2.48 33.59
N ALA A 210 5.55 -3.37 33.30
CA ALA A 210 4.15 -3.00 33.18
C ALA A 210 3.73 -2.35 34.50
N LEU A 211 3.51 -1.03 34.47
CA LEU A 211 2.83 -0.30 35.54
C LEU A 211 1.35 -0.65 35.51
#